data_AF-A0A4Q5QVN0-F1
#
_entry.id   AF-A0A4Q5QVN0-F1
#
_cell.length_a   1.000
_cell.length_b   1.000
_cell.length_c   1.000
_cell.angle_alpha   90.00
_cell.angle_beta   90.00
_cell.angle_gamma   90.00
#
_symmetry.space_group_name_H-M   'P 1'
#
loop_
_entity.id
_entity.type
_entity.pdbx_description
1 polymer ?
#
loop_
_entity_poly.entity_id
_entity_poly.type
_entity_poly.pdbx_seq_one_letter_code
_entity_poly.pdbx_strand_id
1 'polypeptide(L)'
;MSLGSPEAMQQTREALGFSAAEVEVWQQQAATDWELLLQLDSHESEANMMWEDMGRLYFCLPRAALAHRDFGVGWTVLQCF
;
A
#
# COMPACT_ATOMS: atom_id res chain seq x y z
N MET A 1 -3.05 3.20 13.81
CA MET A 1 -4.37 2.69 13.35
C MET A 1 -4.28 1.18 13.24
N SER A 2 -5.06 0.44 14.03
CA SER A 2 -5.16 -1.01 13.86
C SER A 2 -5.98 -1.26 12.60
N LEU A 3 -5.32 -1.67 11.51
CA LEU A 3 -6.02 -2.35 10.42
C LEU A 3 -6.83 -3.46 11.11
N GLY A 4 -8.16 -3.42 10.97
CA GLY A 4 -9.10 -4.14 11.83
C GLY A 4 -8.70 -5.58 12.11
N SER A 5 -9.05 -6.11 13.29
CA SER A 5 -8.64 -7.46 13.69
C SER A 5 -9.01 -8.50 12.61
N PRO A 6 -8.25 -9.60 12.47
CA PRO A 6 -8.56 -10.66 11.52
C PRO A 6 -10.02 -11.15 11.59
N GLU A 7 -10.58 -11.14 12.79
CA GLU A 7 -11.98 -11.46 13.07
C GLU A 7 -12.96 -10.42 12.51
N ALA A 8 -12.67 -9.12 12.65
CA ALA A 8 -13.49 -8.06 12.06
C ALA A 8 -13.47 -8.09 10.52
N MET A 9 -12.31 -8.42 9.93
CA MET A 9 -12.20 -8.63 8.49
C MET A 9 -13.01 -9.85 8.04
N GLN A 10 -13.01 -10.94 8.81
CA GLN A 10 -13.81 -12.14 8.53
C GLN A 10 -15.31 -11.84 8.56
N GLN A 11 -15.81 -11.19 9.61
CA GLN A 11 -17.22 -10.83 9.75
C GLN A 11 -17.69 -9.91 8.62
N THR A 12 -16.85 -8.97 8.19
CA THR A 12 -17.17 -8.05 7.09
C THR A 12 -17.27 -8.79 5.75
N ARG A 13 -16.36 -9.74 5.49
CA ARG A 13 -16.38 -10.56 4.25
C ARG A 13 -17.66 -11.40 4.17
N GLU A 14 -18.03 -12.04 5.27
CA GLU A 14 -19.26 -12.84 5.37
C GLU A 14 -20.51 -11.97 5.19
N ALA A 15 -20.58 -10.80 5.83
CA ALA A 15 -21.71 -9.88 5.72
C ALA A 15 -21.89 -9.31 4.31
N LEU A 16 -20.81 -9.12 3.55
CA LEU A 16 -20.83 -8.65 2.17
C LEU A 16 -20.99 -9.81 1.14
N GLY A 17 -21.07 -11.06 1.60
CA GLY A 17 -21.28 -12.22 0.75
C GLY A 17 -20.05 -12.62 -0.09
N PHE A 18 -18.85 -12.16 0.27
CA PHE A 18 -17.62 -12.55 -0.43
C PHE A 18 -17.19 -13.96 0.00
N SER A 19 -17.03 -14.87 -0.95
CA SER A 19 -16.47 -16.19 -0.67
C SER A 19 -14.98 -16.11 -0.33
N ALA A 20 -14.48 -17.09 0.41
CA ALA A 20 -13.05 -17.20 0.72
C ALA A 20 -12.19 -17.24 -0.55
N ALA A 21 -12.65 -17.97 -1.57
CA ALA A 21 -11.96 -18.14 -2.84
C ALA A 21 -11.89 -16.84 -3.65
N GLU A 22 -12.98 -16.06 -3.70
CA GLU A 22 -12.97 -14.76 -4.36
C GLU A 22 -11.97 -13.82 -3.69
N VAL A 23 -12.00 -13.69 -2.36
CA VAL A 23 -11.05 -12.80 -1.69
C VAL A 23 -9.61 -13.23 -1.89
N GLU A 24 -9.32 -14.54 -1.92
CA GLU A 24 -7.97 -15.04 -2.19
C GLU A 24 -7.49 -14.64 -3.60
N VAL A 25 -8.35 -14.75 -4.61
CA VAL A 25 -8.04 -14.30 -5.98
C VAL A 25 -7.74 -12.80 -6.00
N TRP A 26 -8.56 -11.98 -5.34
CA TRP A 26 -8.38 -10.53 -5.31
C TRP A 26 -7.11 -10.13 -4.55
N GLN A 27 -6.76 -10.84 -3.47
CA GLN A 27 -5.51 -10.61 -2.75
C GLN A 27 -4.30 -10.97 -3.62
N GLN A 28 -4.34 -12.09 -4.34
CA GLN A 28 -3.25 -12.48 -5.24
C GLN A 28 -3.08 -11.49 -6.39
N GLN A 29 -4.18 -11.03 -6.99
CA GLN A 29 -4.15 -10.01 -8.06
C GLN A 29 -3.65 -8.65 -7.53
N ALA A 30 -4.22 -8.17 -6.42
CA ALA A 30 -3.80 -6.89 -5.83
C ALA A 30 -2.33 -6.88 -5.41
N ALA A 31 -1.82 -8.02 -4.88
CA ALA A 31 -0.43 -8.16 -4.48
C ALA A 31 0.54 -8.25 -5.67
N THR A 32 0.09 -8.63 -6.86
CA THR A 32 0.94 -8.82 -8.06
C THR A 32 0.87 -7.66 -9.04
N ASP A 33 -0.17 -6.83 -8.98
CA ASP A 33 -0.40 -5.74 -9.93
C ASP A 33 0.27 -4.42 -9.56
N TRP A 34 0.72 -4.25 -8.31
CA TRP A 34 1.35 -3.02 -7.82
C TRP A 34 2.83 -3.23 -7.54
N GLU A 35 3.62 -2.21 -7.83
CA GLU A 35 5.07 -2.22 -7.69
C GLU A 35 5.52 -1.00 -6.88
N LEU A 36 6.38 -1.23 -5.88
CA LEU A 36 7.02 -0.16 -5.12
C LEU A 36 8.12 0.45 -5.99
N LEU A 37 7.89 1.65 -6.48
CA LEU A 37 8.82 2.36 -7.35
C LEU A 37 9.97 2.99 -6.55
N LEU A 38 9.63 3.61 -5.42
CA LEU A 38 10.58 4.34 -4.59
C LEU A 38 10.13 4.31 -3.13
N GLN A 39 11.11 4.17 -2.24
CA GLN A 39 10.95 4.40 -0.83
C GLN A 39 11.95 5.47 -0.39
N LEU A 40 11.49 6.46 0.35
CA LEU A 40 12.33 7.52 0.93
C LEU A 40 12.15 7.54 2.44
N ASP A 41 13.27 7.34 3.15
CA ASP A 41 13.31 7.44 4.61
C ASP A 41 13.56 8.88 5.04
N SER A 42 13.25 9.16 6.30
CA SER A 42 13.82 10.34 6.97
C SER A 42 15.31 10.12 7.16
N HIS A 43 16.13 11.13 6.83
CA HIS A 43 17.59 11.10 6.96
C HIS A 43 18.13 12.52 7.18
N GLU A 44 17.98 13.01 8.41
CA GLU A 44 18.27 14.39 8.78
C GLU A 44 19.76 14.74 8.64
N SER A 45 20.66 13.86 9.10
CA SER A 45 22.08 14.17 9.26
C SER A 45 22.82 14.39 7.94
N GLU A 46 22.51 13.62 6.89
CA GLU A 46 23.26 13.67 5.63
C GLU A 46 22.44 14.25 4.48
N ALA A 47 21.12 14.25 4.58
CA ALA A 47 20.24 14.69 3.51
C ALA A 47 19.22 15.75 3.92
N ASN A 48 19.15 16.11 5.22
CA ASN A 48 18.19 17.07 5.77
C ASN A 48 16.74 16.74 5.36
N MET A 49 16.42 15.45 5.23
CA MET A 49 15.09 14.96 4.89
C MET A 49 14.41 14.48 6.16
N MET A 50 13.19 14.96 6.39
CA MET A 50 12.38 14.56 7.54
C MET A 50 10.91 14.45 7.13
N TRP A 51 10.25 13.34 7.44
CA TRP A 51 8.83 13.11 7.18
C TRP A 51 8.04 12.89 8.49
N GLU A 52 7.36 13.92 8.99
CA GLU A 52 6.59 13.92 10.25
C GLU A 52 7.33 13.43 11.51
N ASP A 53 7.20 12.17 11.93
CA ASP A 53 7.87 11.61 13.11
C ASP A 53 8.88 10.52 12.68
N MET A 54 10.01 10.95 12.11
CA MET A 54 11.02 10.06 11.51
C MET A 54 10.40 9.01 10.57
N GLY A 55 9.36 9.44 9.85
CA GLY A 55 8.55 8.59 9.00
C GLY A 55 9.19 8.29 7.66
N ARG A 56 8.40 7.64 6.82
CA ARG A 56 8.84 7.10 5.53
C ARG A 56 7.77 7.25 4.46
N LEU A 57 8.20 7.67 3.27
CA LEU A 57 7.37 7.79 2.09
C LEU A 57 7.53 6.56 1.19
N TYR A 58 6.41 6.07 0.68
CA TYR A 58 6.33 4.98 -0.29
C TYR A 58 5.58 5.46 -1.54
N PHE A 59 6.17 5.22 -2.70
CA PHE A 59 5.57 5.49 -4.01
C PHE A 59 5.28 4.17 -4.70
N CYS A 60 4.00 3.81 -4.80
CA CYS A 60 3.55 2.54 -5.39
C CYS A 60 2.74 2.82 -6.65
N LEU A 61 2.97 2.07 -7.72
CA LEU A 61 2.25 2.23 -8.99
C LEU A 61 1.79 0.88 -9.52
N PRO A 62 0.65 0.82 -10.23
CA PRO A 62 0.30 -0.36 -10.99
C PRO A 62 1.37 -0.64 -12.05
N ARG A 63 1.74 -1.91 -12.27
CA ARG A 63 2.71 -2.32 -13.30
C ARG A 63 2.29 -1.85 -14.69
N ALA A 64 0.99 -1.85 -14.97
CA ALA A 64 0.44 -1.31 -16.20
C ALA A 64 0.72 0.20 -16.36
N ALA A 65 0.64 0.99 -15.28
CA ALA A 65 0.93 2.42 -15.32
C ALA A 65 2.43 2.67 -15.54
N LEU A 66 3.30 1.88 -14.90
CA LEU A 66 4.75 1.93 -15.12
C LEU A 66 5.11 1.65 -16.59
N ALA A 67 4.49 0.64 -17.21
CA ALA A 67 4.71 0.31 -18.62
C ALA A 67 4.36 1.47 -19.56
N HIS A 68 3.33 2.25 -19.22
CA HIS A 68 2.88 3.42 -19.99
C HIS A 68 3.53 4.73 -19.54
N ARG A 69 4.41 4.70 -18.52
CA ARG A 69 5.01 5.89 -17.87
C ARG A 69 3.96 6.88 -17.34
N ASP A 70 2.80 6.36 -16.95
CA ASP A 70 1.74 7.15 -16.34
C ASP A 70 1.95 7.20 -14.83
N PHE A 71 2.58 8.27 -14.36
CA PHE A 71 2.84 8.47 -12.93
C PHE A 71 1.68 9.17 -12.20
N GLY A 72 0.59 9.52 -12.90
CA GLY A 72 -0.54 10.25 -12.32
C GLY A 72 -1.47 9.40 -11.47
N VAL A 73 -1.42 8.08 -11.62
CA VAL A 73 -2.32 7.12 -10.94
C VAL A 73 -1.66 6.38 -9.76
N GLY A 74 -0.45 6.78 -9.38
CA GLY A 74 0.29 6.18 -8.28
C GLY A 74 -0.28 6.53 -6.90
N TRP A 75 0.05 5.69 -5.92
CA TRP A 75 -0.21 5.95 -4.52
C TRP A 75 1.06 6.47 -3.84
N THR A 76 0.93 7.57 -3.11
CA THR A 76 1.96 8.05 -2.20
C THR A 76 1.46 7.84 -0.77
N VAL A 77 2.20 7.07 0.01
CA VAL A 77 1.82 6.72 1.38
C VAL A 77 2.90 7.20 2.34
N LEU A 78 2.49 7.91 3.39
CA LEU A 78 3.35 8.24 4.52
C LEU A 78 3.06 7.28 5.67
N GLN A 79 4.10 6.62 6.18
CA GLN A 79 4.07 5.89 7.44
C GLN A 79 4.84 6.67 8.51
N CYS A 80 4.20 6.92 9.65
CA CYS A 80 4.80 7.45 10.88
C CYS A 80 4.27 6.66 12.09
N PHE A 81 4.95 6.74 13.23
CA PHE A 81 4.64 5.96 14.45
C PHE A 81 3.71 6.68 15.43
#